data_AF-A0A9E2FBM4-F1
#
_entry.id   AF-A0A9E2FBM4-F1
#
_cell.length_a   1.000
_cell.length_b   1.000
_cell.length_c   1.000
_cell.angle_alpha   90.00
_cell.angle_beta   90.00
_cell.angle_gamma   90.00
#
_symmetry.space_group_name_H-M   'P 1'
#
loop_
_entity.id
_entity.type
_entity.pdbx_description
1 polymer ?
#
loop_
_entity_poly.entity_id
_entity_poly.type
_entity_poly.pdbx_seq_one_letter_code
_entity_poly.pdbx_strand_id
1 'polypeptide(L)'
;MRTYELTFIIDAQLAPEKQEETITKFLELLKTLNVDVINMEKWGKKKLAYTIDDHQYGHYLMTQLRTEPDVIPQIERHLKLSPNIFRHLILYRDPRTLKLLEQQAARIARQAAMPVADSSRGAPDGNHRKDNGNKKDDVSDTSKAAEKGGEVVVIDDQKGASEKPSEKPAEEPTEKPVEKSAEKPAEEPAEKPSEKE
;
A
#
# COMPACT_ATOMS: atom_id res chain seq x y z
N MET A 1 15.42 17.03 -3.29
CA MET A 1 14.22 16.22 -2.99
C MET A 1 13.03 17.08 -2.56
N ARG A 2 11.93 16.93 -3.28
CA ARG A 2 10.63 17.58 -3.04
C ARG A 2 9.60 16.54 -2.63
N THR A 3 8.59 16.96 -1.88
CA THR A 3 7.48 16.11 -1.50
C THR A 3 6.32 16.31 -2.47
N TYR A 4 5.74 15.22 -2.92
CA TYR A 4 4.60 15.18 -3.82
C TYR A 4 3.51 14.32 -3.22
N GLU A 5 2.28 14.60 -3.63
CA GLU A 5 1.13 13.75 -3.39
C GLU A 5 0.64 13.25 -4.72
N LEU A 6 0.53 11.93 -4.83
CA LEU A 6 -0.04 11.26 -5.98
C LEU A 6 -1.35 10.63 -5.55
N THR A 7 -2.42 10.98 -6.26
CA THR A 7 -3.70 10.28 -6.17
C THR A 7 -3.99 9.66 -7.53
N PHE A 8 -4.30 8.38 -7.55
CA PHE A 8 -4.73 7.71 -8.78
C PHE A 8 -5.91 6.80 -8.52
N ILE A 9 -6.66 6.52 -9.59
CA ILE A 9 -7.89 5.76 -9.55
C ILE A 9 -7.71 4.52 -10.43
N ILE A 10 -7.87 3.36 -9.81
CA ILE A 10 -7.87 2.05 -10.47
C ILE A 10 -9.33 1.69 -10.81
N ASP A 11 -9.52 0.98 -11.93
CA ASP A 11 -10.81 0.37 -12.26
C ASP A 11 -11.32 -0.54 -11.12
N ALA A 12 -12.52 -0.20 -10.62
CA ALA A 12 -13.19 -0.91 -9.54
C ALA A 12 -13.93 -2.18 -10.00
N GLN A 13 -14.00 -2.47 -11.30
CA GLN A 13 -14.54 -3.71 -11.87
C GLN A 13 -13.50 -4.83 -11.94
N LEU A 14 -12.21 -4.50 -11.85
CA LEU A 14 -11.14 -5.48 -11.79
C LEU A 14 -11.24 -6.35 -10.53
N ALA A 15 -10.86 -7.61 -10.66
CA ALA A 15 -10.70 -8.51 -9.53
C ALA A 15 -9.68 -7.93 -8.52
N PRO A 16 -9.87 -8.14 -7.19
CA PRO A 16 -9.00 -7.56 -6.17
C PRO A 16 -7.53 -7.97 -6.34
N GLU A 17 -7.29 -9.19 -6.82
CA GLU A 17 -5.94 -9.69 -7.15
C GLU A 17 -5.23 -8.83 -8.20
N LYS A 18 -5.95 -8.44 -9.28
CA LYS A 18 -5.40 -7.57 -10.34
C LYS A 18 -5.19 -6.14 -9.86
N GLN A 19 -6.00 -5.67 -8.91
CA GLN A 19 -5.82 -4.36 -8.28
C GLN A 19 -4.52 -4.34 -7.48
N GLU A 20 -4.31 -5.34 -6.63
CA GLU A 20 -3.06 -5.48 -5.85
C GLU A 20 -1.83 -5.72 -6.73
N GLU A 21 -1.96 -6.47 -7.83
CA GLU A 21 -0.90 -6.63 -8.82
C GLU A 21 -0.50 -5.27 -9.44
N THR A 22 -1.49 -4.44 -9.78
CA THR A 22 -1.24 -3.10 -10.33
C THR A 22 -0.53 -2.20 -9.32
N ILE A 23 -0.93 -2.27 -8.04
CA ILE A 23 -0.29 -1.53 -6.94
C ILE A 23 1.15 -2.02 -6.73
N THR A 24 1.38 -3.33 -6.79
CA THR A 24 2.71 -3.92 -6.63
C THR A 24 3.65 -3.50 -7.75
N LYS A 25 3.21 -3.57 -9.02
CA LYS A 25 3.96 -3.07 -10.17
C LYS A 25 4.30 -1.58 -10.04
N PHE A 26 3.37 -0.79 -9.53
CA PHE A 26 3.60 0.62 -9.26
C PHE A 26 4.66 0.83 -8.17
N LEU A 27 4.61 0.07 -7.08
CA LEU A 27 5.63 0.11 -6.03
C LEU A 27 7.02 -0.33 -6.52
N GLU A 28 7.08 -1.34 -7.39
CA GLU A 28 8.32 -1.78 -8.03
C GLU A 28 8.92 -0.67 -8.90
N LEU A 29 8.09 0.00 -9.71
CA LEU A 29 8.51 1.15 -10.51
C LEU A 29 9.12 2.26 -9.62
N LEU A 30 8.46 2.60 -8.51
CA LEU A 30 8.96 3.61 -7.58
C LEU A 30 10.34 3.22 -7.00
N LYS A 31 10.54 1.94 -6.68
CA LYS A 31 11.84 1.43 -6.22
C LYS A 31 12.90 1.53 -7.32
N THR A 32 12.58 1.16 -8.56
CA THR A 32 13.51 1.29 -9.70
C THR A 32 13.94 2.73 -9.94
N LEU A 33 13.04 3.68 -9.73
CA LEU A 33 13.28 5.10 -9.88
C LEU A 33 13.89 5.79 -8.65
N ASN A 34 14.25 5.01 -7.61
CA ASN A 34 14.77 5.51 -6.33
C ASN A 34 13.89 6.59 -5.70
N VAL A 35 12.58 6.36 -5.70
CA VAL A 35 11.58 7.25 -5.06
C VAL A 35 11.31 6.76 -3.65
N ASP A 36 11.39 7.68 -2.68
CA ASP A 36 11.03 7.39 -1.30
C ASP A 36 9.51 7.49 -1.11
N VAL A 37 8.88 6.40 -0.67
CA VAL A 37 7.45 6.38 -0.33
C VAL A 37 7.29 6.67 1.15
N ILE A 38 6.65 7.80 1.49
CA ILE A 38 6.43 8.23 2.88
C ILE A 38 5.23 7.52 3.48
N ASN A 39 4.12 7.51 2.73
CA ASN A 39 2.86 6.94 3.18
C ASN A 39 2.04 6.51 1.97
N MET A 40 1.26 5.45 2.12
CA MET A 40 0.31 4.97 1.13
C MET A 40 -1.01 4.64 1.83
N GLU A 41 -2.08 5.27 1.36
CA GLU A 41 -3.42 5.10 1.89
C GLU A 41 -4.36 4.57 0.80
N LYS A 42 -5.02 3.45 1.09
CA LYS A 42 -6.03 2.84 0.22
C LYS A 42 -7.40 3.28 0.69
N TRP A 43 -8.07 4.13 -0.09
CA TRP A 43 -9.39 4.66 0.26
C TRP A 43 -10.54 3.72 -0.13
N GLY A 44 -10.27 2.66 -0.88
CA GLY A 44 -11.27 1.70 -1.31
C GLY A 44 -12.08 2.16 -2.53
N LYS A 45 -13.16 1.42 -2.80
CA LYS A 45 -14.12 1.70 -3.87
C LYS A 45 -15.01 2.90 -3.50
N LYS A 46 -14.99 3.94 -4.33
CA LYS A 46 -15.87 5.12 -4.21
C LYS A 46 -16.62 5.35 -5.52
N LYS A 47 -17.82 5.94 -5.42
CA LYS A 47 -18.64 6.34 -6.58
C LYS A 47 -18.10 7.65 -7.14
N LEU A 48 -17.94 7.73 -8.45
CA LEU A 48 -17.53 8.94 -9.15
C LEU A 48 -18.72 9.90 -9.31
N ALA A 49 -18.45 11.20 -9.36
CA ALA A 49 -19.51 12.20 -9.57
C ALA A 49 -20.12 12.12 -10.98
N TYR A 50 -19.32 11.71 -11.96
CA TYR A 50 -19.69 11.45 -13.35
C TYR A 50 -18.87 10.28 -13.88
N THR A 51 -19.35 9.68 -14.97
CA THR A 51 -18.69 8.55 -15.60
C THR A 51 -17.38 8.98 -16.28
N ILE A 52 -16.30 8.23 -16.09
CA ILE A 52 -15.01 8.44 -16.75
C ILE A 52 -14.63 7.15 -17.47
N ASP A 53 -14.44 7.20 -18.79
CA ASP A 53 -14.16 6.02 -19.62
C ASP A 53 -15.14 4.85 -19.34
N ASP A 54 -16.43 5.17 -19.22
CA ASP A 54 -17.52 4.24 -18.88
C ASP A 54 -17.49 3.65 -17.44
N HIS A 55 -16.60 4.13 -16.56
CA HIS A 55 -16.56 3.74 -15.15
C HIS A 55 -17.39 4.67 -14.28
N GLN A 56 -18.28 4.11 -13.44
CA GLN A 56 -19.03 4.86 -12.42
C GLN A 56 -18.41 4.77 -11.02
N TYR A 57 -17.51 3.82 -10.81
CA TYR A 57 -16.83 3.55 -9.55
C TYR A 57 -15.33 3.47 -9.79
N GLY A 58 -14.55 3.91 -8.83
CA GLY A 58 -13.10 3.82 -8.86
C GLY A 58 -12.53 3.40 -7.50
N HIS A 59 -11.44 2.64 -7.51
CA HIS A 59 -10.67 2.37 -6.31
C HIS A 59 -9.63 3.48 -6.14
N TYR A 60 -9.73 4.25 -5.06
CA TYR A 60 -8.86 5.40 -4.82
C TYR A 60 -7.64 5.01 -4.01
N LEU A 61 -6.47 5.46 -4.47
CA LEU A 61 -5.23 5.36 -3.74
C LEU A 61 -4.55 6.72 -3.67
N MET A 62 -4.11 7.07 -2.47
CA MET A 62 -3.28 8.24 -2.22
C MET A 62 -1.90 7.78 -1.77
N THR A 63 -0.86 8.38 -2.32
CA THR A 63 0.52 8.07 -1.95
C THR A 63 1.31 9.35 -1.80
N GLN A 64 2.01 9.47 -0.68
CA GLN A 64 2.94 10.56 -0.41
C GLN A 64 4.35 10.12 -0.80
N LEU A 65 4.97 10.89 -1.68
CA LEU A 65 6.24 10.56 -2.33
C LEU A 65 7.26 11.66 -2.04
N ARG A 66 8.52 11.28 -1.89
CA ARG A 66 9.66 12.19 -1.86
C ARG A 66 10.64 11.79 -2.95
N THR A 67 10.87 12.71 -3.89
CA THR A 67 11.73 12.43 -5.05
C THR A 67 12.31 13.71 -5.65
N GLU A 68 13.22 13.57 -6.58
CA GLU A 68 13.69 14.68 -7.41
C GLU A 68 12.68 15.02 -8.52
N PRO A 69 12.60 16.30 -8.95
CA PRO A 69 11.63 16.74 -9.95
C PRO A 69 11.72 16.01 -11.30
N ASP A 70 12.93 15.57 -11.67
CA ASP A 70 13.20 14.95 -12.98
C ASP A 70 12.54 13.57 -13.16
N VAL A 71 12.17 12.92 -12.05
CA VAL A 71 11.54 11.60 -12.04
C VAL A 71 10.02 11.69 -12.27
N ILE A 72 9.41 12.84 -11.95
CA ILE A 72 7.95 13.03 -12.02
C ILE A 72 7.37 12.76 -13.42
N PRO A 73 7.96 13.26 -14.53
CA PRO A 73 7.44 12.98 -15.87
C PRO A 73 7.50 11.49 -16.24
N GLN A 74 8.47 10.75 -15.69
CA GLN A 74 8.57 9.31 -15.91
C GLN A 74 7.44 8.57 -15.22
N ILE A 75 7.18 8.88 -13.94
CA ILE A 75 6.05 8.34 -13.18
C ILE A 75 4.73 8.64 -13.90
N GLU A 76 4.53 9.89 -14.32
CA GLU A 76 3.32 10.30 -15.04
C GLU A 76 3.12 9.52 -16.34
N ARG A 77 4.19 9.29 -17.11
CA ARG A 77 4.15 8.47 -18.32
C ARG A 77 3.73 7.03 -18.00
N HIS A 78 4.29 6.42 -16.97
CA HIS A 78 3.93 5.05 -16.58
C HIS A 78 2.48 4.91 -16.12
N LEU A 79 1.97 5.89 -15.38
CA LEU A 79 0.56 5.93 -14.98
C LEU A 79 -0.36 6.05 -16.20
N LYS A 80 -0.01 6.87 -17.19
CA LYS A 80 -0.76 7.00 -18.45
C LYS A 80 -0.74 5.74 -19.31
N LEU A 81 0.35 4.98 -19.29
CA LEU A 81 0.49 3.74 -20.06
C LEU A 81 -0.21 2.54 -19.40
N SER A 82 -0.58 2.66 -18.13
CA SER A 82 -1.21 1.57 -17.38
C SER A 82 -2.71 1.51 -17.68
N PRO A 83 -3.23 0.47 -18.35
CA PRO A 83 -4.64 0.41 -18.76
C PRO A 83 -5.61 0.31 -17.57
N ASN A 84 -5.13 -0.16 -16.42
CA ASN A 84 -5.94 -0.31 -15.22
C ASN A 84 -6.15 1.02 -14.47
N ILE A 85 -5.43 2.08 -14.83
CA ILE A 85 -5.46 3.40 -14.18
C ILE A 85 -6.01 4.41 -15.18
N PHE A 86 -7.23 4.89 -14.96
CA PHE A 86 -7.89 5.83 -15.89
C PHE A 86 -7.75 7.30 -15.48
N ARG A 87 -7.36 7.58 -14.22
CA ARG A 87 -7.18 8.95 -13.71
C ARG A 87 -6.03 9.01 -12.72
N HIS A 88 -5.23 10.06 -12.80
CA HIS A 88 -4.20 10.38 -11.81
C HIS A 88 -4.08 11.90 -11.63
N LEU A 89 -3.57 12.31 -10.48
CA LEU A 89 -3.26 13.69 -10.14
C LEU A 89 -1.99 13.69 -9.28
N ILE A 90 -0.98 14.45 -9.73
CA ILE A 90 0.25 14.68 -8.99
C ILE A 90 0.24 16.13 -8.52
N LEU A 91 0.36 16.33 -7.21
CA LEU A 91 0.41 17.64 -6.58
C LEU A 91 1.77 17.84 -5.91
N TYR A 92 2.38 19.00 -6.13
CA TYR A 92 3.55 19.42 -5.37
C TYR A 92 3.11 19.91 -3.99
N ARG A 93 3.72 19.37 -2.93
CA ARG A 93 3.48 19.81 -1.56
C ARG A 93 4.56 20.81 -1.15
N ASP A 94 4.15 22.07 -0.95
CA ASP A 94 5.04 23.11 -0.43
C ASP A 94 5.51 22.74 1.00
N PRO A 95 6.83 22.79 1.28
CA PRO A 95 7.40 22.62 2.62
C PRO A 95 6.71 23.44 3.71
N ARG A 96 6.25 24.66 3.42
CA ARG A 96 5.53 25.48 4.40
C ARG A 96 4.21 24.85 4.80
N THR A 97 3.47 24.36 3.81
CA THR A 97 2.18 23.68 4.00
C THR A 97 2.36 22.39 4.80
N LEU A 98 3.42 21.61 4.52
CA LEU A 98 3.72 20.40 5.29
C LEU A 98 3.93 20.69 6.77
N LYS A 99 4.74 21.71 7.11
CA LYS A 99 4.98 22.12 8.50
C LYS A 99 3.69 22.56 9.20
N LEU A 100 2.81 23.28 8.50
CA LEU A 100 1.53 23.70 9.05
C LEU A 100 0.61 22.50 9.31
N LEU A 101 0.55 21.55 8.39
CA LEU A 101 -0.23 20.31 8.55
C LEU A 101 0.27 19.49 9.74
N GLU A 102 1.59 19.34 9.90
CA GLU A 102 2.20 18.67 11.06
C GLU A 102 1.84 19.37 12.38
N GLN A 103 1.93 20.70 12.44
CA GLN A 103 1.56 21.48 13.62
C GLN A 103 0.07 21.36 13.96
N GLN A 104 -0.80 21.33 12.96
CA GLN A 104 -2.23 21.14 13.14
C GLN A 104 -2.54 19.74 13.65
N ALA A 105 -1.94 18.70 13.05
CA ALA A 105 -2.08 17.32 13.51
C ALA A 105 -1.61 17.16 14.96
N ALA A 106 -0.47 17.75 15.34
CA ALA A 106 0.04 17.74 16.70
C ALA A 106 -0.88 18.47 17.69
N ARG A 107 -1.52 19.57 17.29
CA ARG A 107 -2.51 20.28 18.11
C ARG A 107 -3.77 19.45 18.32
N ILE A 108 -4.29 18.83 17.26
CA ILE A 108 -5.48 17.96 17.33
C ILE A 108 -5.20 16.75 18.22
N ALA A 109 -4.05 16.09 18.06
CA ALA A 109 -3.65 14.96 18.90
C ALA A 109 -3.53 15.35 20.38
N ARG A 110 -2.96 16.52 20.69
CA ARG A 110 -2.90 17.05 22.06
C ARG A 110 -4.29 17.34 22.64
N GLN A 111 -5.21 17.89 21.84
CA GLN A 111 -6.59 18.16 22.28
C GLN A 111 -7.37 16.86 22.52
N ALA A 112 -7.22 15.86 21.65
CA ALA A 112 -7.85 14.55 21.82
C ALA A 112 -7.32 13.79 23.05
N ALA A 113 -6.07 14.03 23.45
CA ALA A 113 -5.44 13.41 24.61
C ALA A 113 -5.68 14.16 25.94
N MET A 114 -6.31 15.34 25.94
CA MET A 114 -6.71 16.02 27.18
C MET A 114 -7.91 15.26 27.79
N PRO A 115 -7.80 14.72 29.01
CA PRO A 115 -8.92 14.01 29.63
C PRO A 115 -10.04 15.03 29.89
N VAL A 116 -11.24 14.74 29.38
CA VAL A 116 -12.46 15.43 29.80
C VAL A 116 -12.58 15.24 31.31
N ALA A 117 -12.28 16.29 32.07
CA ALA A 117 -12.45 16.29 33.51
C ALA A 117 -13.95 16.17 33.79
N ASP A 118 -14.37 14.98 34.20
CA ASP A 118 -15.72 14.68 34.67
C ASP A 118 -16.12 15.73 35.71
N SER A 119 -17.10 16.57 35.34
CA SER A 119 -17.64 17.62 36.19
C SER A 119 -18.63 17.04 37.20
N SER A 120 -18.27 15.94 37.86
CA SER A 120 -19.00 15.34 38.96
C SER A 120 -18.37 15.76 40.31
N ARG A 121 -18.47 17.05 40.63
CA ARG A 121 -18.21 17.54 42.00
C ARG A 121 -19.33 18.46 42.48
N GLY A 122 -20.21 17.89 43.32
CA GLY A 122 -20.69 18.56 44.52
C GLY A 122 -22.19 18.87 44.59
N ALA A 123 -22.97 17.96 45.19
CA ALA A 123 -24.12 18.33 46.00
C ALA A 123 -23.87 17.82 47.45
N PRO A 124 -23.99 18.65 48.48
CA PRO A 124 -23.61 18.28 49.84
C PRO A 124 -24.72 17.51 50.57
N ASP A 125 -24.25 16.57 51.38
CA ASP A 125 -24.79 15.96 52.60
C ASP A 125 -26.28 16.10 52.95
N GLY A 126 -26.93 14.95 53.15
CA GLY A 126 -28.33 14.82 53.53
C GLY A 126 -28.71 13.39 53.95
N ASN A 127 -28.11 12.94 55.06
CA ASN A 127 -28.67 12.12 56.15
C ASN A 127 -29.62 10.90 55.89
N HIS A 128 -29.37 9.86 56.69
CA HIS A 128 -30.28 8.83 57.21
C HIS A 128 -30.45 7.45 56.53
N ARG A 129 -29.70 6.51 57.16
CA ARG A 129 -29.90 5.08 57.41
C ARG A 129 -31.32 4.48 57.35
N LYS A 130 -31.33 3.24 56.81
CA LYS A 130 -32.27 2.09 56.92
C LYS A 130 -33.65 2.31 56.26
N ASP A 131 -34.28 1.34 55.59
CA ASP A 131 -34.41 -0.09 55.85
C ASP A 131 -34.83 -0.86 54.58
N ASN A 132 -34.66 -2.18 54.63
CA ASN A 132 -34.97 -3.23 53.67
C ASN A 132 -36.39 -3.22 53.08
N GLY A 133 -36.54 -3.82 51.88
CA GLY A 133 -37.77 -4.57 51.57
C GLY A 133 -38.27 -4.58 50.12
N ASN A 134 -37.70 -5.48 49.33
CA ASN A 134 -38.38 -6.45 48.44
C ASN A 134 -39.28 -6.01 47.26
N LYS A 135 -39.21 -6.87 46.22
CA LYS A 135 -40.23 -7.26 45.22
C LYS A 135 -40.11 -6.56 43.85
N LYS A 136 -39.56 -7.19 42.80
CA LYS A 136 -39.98 -8.34 41.95
C LYS A 136 -40.79 -7.93 40.72
N ASP A 137 -40.41 -8.53 39.58
CA ASP A 137 -41.16 -8.74 38.32
C ASP A 137 -41.34 -7.44 37.47
N ASP A 138 -41.15 -7.33 36.15
CA ASP A 138 -41.39 -8.20 34.97
C ASP A 138 -40.46 -7.71 33.81
N VAL A 139 -39.70 -8.55 33.10
CA VAL A 139 -39.94 -9.20 31.77
C VAL A 139 -40.04 -8.26 30.54
N SER A 140 -39.28 -8.67 29.49
CA SER A 140 -39.31 -8.33 28.05
C SER A 140 -38.95 -6.87 27.63
N ASP A 141 -38.39 -6.56 26.46
CA ASP A 141 -38.40 -7.24 25.17
C ASP A 141 -37.26 -6.68 24.27
N THR A 142 -36.59 -7.60 23.58
CA THR A 142 -35.93 -7.57 22.26
C THR A 142 -35.17 -6.35 21.66
N SER A 143 -33.98 -6.71 21.13
CA SER A 143 -33.39 -6.33 19.82
C SER A 143 -32.97 -4.86 19.59
N LYS A 144 -31.80 -4.53 19.02
CA LYS A 144 -31.11 -5.10 17.86
C LYS A 144 -29.65 -4.62 17.81
N ALA A 145 -28.78 -5.51 17.33
CA ALA A 145 -27.34 -5.39 17.16
C ALA A 145 -26.90 -4.55 15.93
N ALA A 146 -25.64 -4.05 15.98
CA ALA A 146 -24.55 -4.15 14.98
C ALA A 146 -23.59 -2.94 15.14
N GLU A 147 -22.31 -3.03 15.59
CA GLU A 147 -21.09 -3.66 14.98
C GLU A 147 -20.92 -3.25 13.50
N LYS A 148 -19.81 -2.72 12.97
CA LYS A 148 -18.34 -2.80 13.22
C LYS A 148 -17.70 -1.50 12.69
N GLY A 149 -16.54 -1.00 13.13
CA GLY A 149 -15.29 -1.70 13.41
C GLY A 149 -14.39 -1.62 12.15
N GLY A 150 -13.54 -0.61 12.07
CA GLY A 150 -12.50 -0.45 11.04
C GLY A 150 -11.13 -0.69 11.65
N GLU A 151 -10.46 -1.74 11.21
CA GLU A 151 -9.17 -2.22 11.70
C GLU A 151 -8.01 -1.46 11.03
N VAL A 152 -7.09 -0.96 11.85
CA VAL A 152 -5.80 -0.39 11.43
C VAL A 152 -4.74 -1.43 11.74
N VAL A 153 -4.14 -2.03 10.72
CA VAL A 153 -3.01 -2.95 10.88
C VAL A 153 -1.72 -2.15 10.81
N VAL A 154 -1.06 -2.02 11.96
CA VAL A 154 0.32 -1.53 12.09
C VAL A 154 1.23 -2.75 12.05
N ILE A 155 2.16 -2.79 11.10
CA ILE A 155 3.15 -3.87 10.99
C ILE A 155 4.38 -3.39 11.76
N ASP A 156 4.61 -3.98 12.93
CA ASP A 156 5.80 -3.78 13.76
C ASP A 156 6.79 -4.95 13.54
N ASP A 157 8.07 -4.57 13.55
CA ASP A 157 9.26 -5.27 13.12
C ASP A 157 9.63 -6.44 14.05
N GLN A 158 9.72 -7.68 13.53
CA GLN A 158 10.20 -8.83 14.30
C GLN A 158 11.68 -9.14 14.02
N LYS A 159 12.48 -8.97 15.09
CA LYS A 159 13.84 -9.49 15.26
C LYS A 159 13.79 -10.77 16.10
N GLY A 160 14.32 -11.89 15.60
CA GLY A 160 14.51 -13.10 16.40
C GLY A 160 14.99 -14.32 15.59
N ALA A 161 16.10 -14.91 16.02
CA ALA A 161 16.96 -15.83 15.28
C ALA A 161 16.55 -17.32 15.25
N SER A 162 17.20 -18.03 14.31
CA SER A 162 17.38 -19.47 14.07
C SER A 162 17.30 -20.46 15.24
N GLU A 163 16.84 -21.68 14.95
CA GLU A 163 17.64 -22.93 15.07
C GLU A 163 16.97 -24.13 14.33
N LYS A 164 17.81 -25.09 13.92
CA LYS A 164 17.57 -26.26 13.03
C LYS A 164 17.85 -27.56 13.81
N PRO A 165 17.30 -28.74 13.46
CA PRO A 165 18.13 -29.86 12.92
C PRO A 165 17.41 -30.74 11.85
N SER A 166 17.97 -31.11 10.66
CA SER A 166 18.75 -32.33 10.23
C SER A 166 18.01 -33.69 10.38
N GLU A 167 17.95 -34.69 9.45
CA GLU A 167 18.83 -35.34 8.41
C GLU A 167 17.94 -36.08 7.33
N LYS A 168 18.16 -36.07 5.99
CA LYS A 168 19.05 -36.80 5.02
C LYS A 168 18.79 -38.34 4.86
N PRO A 169 19.15 -39.04 3.74
CA PRO A 169 19.69 -38.64 2.40
C PRO A 169 19.11 -39.40 1.16
N ALA A 170 19.49 -38.99 -0.06
CA ALA A 170 19.48 -39.86 -1.27
C ALA A 170 20.71 -39.55 -2.15
N GLU A 171 21.38 -40.63 -2.59
CA GLU A 171 22.71 -40.71 -3.22
C GLU A 171 22.73 -40.46 -4.74
N GLU A 172 23.91 -40.06 -5.22
CA GLU A 172 24.39 -40.05 -6.60
C GLU A 172 25.06 -41.41 -6.94
N PRO A 173 25.25 -41.77 -8.23
CA PRO A 173 26.64 -42.06 -8.61
C PRO A 173 27.06 -41.56 -10.02
N THR A 174 28.31 -41.10 -10.07
CA THR A 174 29.26 -40.97 -11.20
C THR A 174 29.38 -42.25 -12.07
N GLU A 175 29.76 -42.22 -13.36
CA GLU A 175 31.13 -42.02 -13.90
C GLU A 175 31.16 -41.75 -15.44
N LYS A 176 32.23 -41.07 -15.91
CA LYS A 176 32.80 -40.93 -17.28
C LYS A 176 33.99 -41.92 -17.43
N PRO A 177 34.74 -42.17 -18.58
CA PRO A 177 35.21 -41.18 -19.61
C PRO A 177 35.63 -41.66 -21.05
N VAL A 178 36.16 -40.70 -21.87
CA VAL A 178 37.08 -40.74 -23.08
C VAL A 178 36.45 -41.08 -24.47
N GLU A 179 36.69 -40.45 -25.65
CA GLU A 179 37.89 -39.89 -26.37
C GLU A 179 37.46 -38.95 -27.56
N LYS A 180 37.89 -37.68 -27.67
CA LYS A 180 38.97 -37.03 -28.50
C LYS A 180 38.84 -37.02 -30.05
N SER A 181 38.84 -35.80 -30.64
CA SER A 181 39.59 -35.28 -31.84
C SER A 181 38.95 -33.95 -32.31
N ALA A 182 39.56 -32.77 -32.18
CA ALA A 182 40.51 -32.11 -33.12
C ALA A 182 40.03 -32.20 -34.59
N GLU A 183 39.86 -31.14 -35.39
CA GLU A 183 40.83 -30.08 -35.75
C GLU A 183 40.13 -29.02 -36.67
N LYS A 184 40.63 -27.77 -36.67
CA LYS A 184 40.35 -26.68 -37.64
C LYS A 184 41.64 -26.52 -38.46
N PRO A 185 41.67 -26.21 -39.79
CA PRO A 185 41.69 -24.78 -40.22
C PRO A 185 41.20 -24.47 -41.67
N ALA A 186 41.09 -23.15 -41.96
CA ALA A 186 41.28 -22.35 -43.22
C ALA A 186 40.96 -22.96 -44.62
N GLU A 187 40.48 -22.26 -45.65
CA GLU A 187 40.99 -21.04 -46.32
C GLU A 187 40.02 -20.65 -47.48
N GLU A 188 39.90 -19.37 -47.81
CA GLU A 188 39.32 -18.81 -49.08
C GLU A 188 40.21 -19.22 -50.29
N PRO A 189 39.82 -19.12 -51.60
CA PRO A 189 39.43 -17.86 -52.25
C PRO A 189 38.47 -17.94 -53.49
N ALA A 190 38.03 -16.75 -53.96
CA ALA A 190 37.65 -16.37 -55.34
C ALA A 190 36.54 -17.19 -56.07
N GLU A 191 35.65 -16.65 -56.91
CA GLU A 191 35.82 -15.66 -57.98
C GLU A 191 34.44 -15.19 -58.48
N LYS A 192 34.43 -14.02 -59.12
CA LYS A 192 33.29 -13.30 -59.75
C LYS A 192 32.67 -14.09 -60.92
N PRO A 193 31.46 -13.74 -61.41
CA PRO A 193 31.42 -12.93 -62.64
C PRO A 193 30.27 -11.88 -62.67
N SER A 194 30.50 -10.68 -63.24
CA SER A 194 29.90 -10.12 -64.48
C SER A 194 28.38 -9.86 -64.36
N GLU A 195 27.76 -8.73 -64.71
CA GLU A 195 27.99 -7.73 -65.76
C GLU A 195 26.86 -6.65 -65.65
N LYS A 196 27.02 -5.56 -66.42
CA LYS A 196 26.07 -4.49 -66.80
C LYS A 196 25.90 -3.33 -65.81
N GLU A 197 26.00 -2.06 -66.24
CA GLU A 197 26.29 -1.39 -67.52
C GLU A 197 26.73 0.04 -67.18
#